data_AF-A0A557WWX6-F1
#
_entry.id   AF-A0A557WWX6-F1
#
_cell.length_a   1.000
_cell.length_b   1.000
_cell.length_c   1.000
_cell.angle_alpha   90.00
_cell.angle_beta   90.00
_cell.angle_gamma   90.00
#
_symmetry.space_group_name_H-M   'P 1'
#
loop_
_entity.id
_entity.type
_entity.pdbx_description
1 polymer ?
#
loop_
_entity_poly.entity_id
_entity_poly.type
_entity_poly.pdbx_seq_one_letter_code
_entity_poly.pdbx_strand_id
1 'polypeptide(L)'
;MSVDREELRAAFDALDAGLDTLLGFDCEALTTPELLAWLGRVEKVRRRLPALEHAVINTLAHQATPEELGGRLSHAIAEAALITRTDASRRVRAAADLGPR
;
A
#
# COMPACT_ATOMS: atom_id res chain seq x y z
N MET A 1 1.76 19.96 7.71
CA MET A 1 2.02 20.20 6.28
C MET A 1 0.70 20.09 5.54
N SER A 2 0.40 21.03 4.64
CA SER A 2 -0.73 20.89 3.73
C SER A 2 -0.40 19.80 2.71
N VAL A 3 -1.34 18.92 2.39
CA VAL A 3 -1.15 17.93 1.32
C VAL A 3 -1.35 18.64 -0.01
N ASP A 4 -0.31 18.70 -0.83
CA ASP A 4 -0.46 19.04 -2.24
C ASP A 4 -1.02 17.81 -2.97
N ARG A 5 -2.26 17.92 -3.43
CA ARG A 5 -2.98 16.81 -4.08
C ARG A 5 -2.41 16.51 -5.47
N GLU A 6 -1.86 17.51 -6.15
CA GLU A 6 -1.25 17.30 -7.47
C GLU A 6 0.10 16.61 -7.32
N GLU A 7 0.91 17.02 -6.35
CA GLU A 7 2.17 16.35 -6.01
C GLU A 7 1.92 14.89 -5.57
N LEU A 8 0.91 14.66 -4.71
CA LEU A 8 0.53 13.31 -4.28
C LEU A 8 0.12 12.42 -5.46
N ARG A 9 -0.72 12.94 -6.38
CA ARG A 9 -1.13 12.21 -7.57
C ARG A 9 0.07 11.90 -8.46
N ALA A 10 0.92 12.89 -8.75
CA ALA A 10 2.11 12.70 -9.57
C ALA A 10 3.08 11.67 -8.97
N ALA A 11 3.18 11.58 -7.64
CA ALA A 11 3.98 10.56 -6.98
C ALA A 11 3.43 9.13 -7.18
N PHE A 12 2.10 8.95 -7.18
CA PHE A 12 1.48 7.67 -7.52
C PHE A 12 1.63 7.35 -9.01
N ASP A 13 1.41 8.32 -9.91
CA ASP A 13 1.60 8.14 -11.35
C ASP A 13 3.03 7.70 -11.68
N ALA A 14 4.04 8.28 -10.99
CA ALA A 14 5.43 7.89 -11.15
C ALA A 14 5.73 6.48 -10.61
N LEU A 15 5.07 6.06 -9.53
CA LEU A 15 5.17 4.71 -9.01
C LEU A 15 4.59 3.69 -9.99
N ASP A 16 3.41 3.98 -10.55
CA ASP A 16 2.71 3.12 -11.52
C ASP A 16 3.54 2.98 -12.81
N ALA A 17 4.04 4.08 -13.36
CA ALA A 17 4.92 4.04 -14.54
C ALA A 17 6.21 3.24 -14.29
N GLY A 18 6.78 3.33 -13.09
CA GLY A 18 7.92 2.54 -12.67
C GLY A 18 7.60 1.04 -12.59
N LEU A 19 6.42 0.68 -12.07
CA LEU A 19 5.95 -0.71 -12.02
C LEU A 19 5.70 -1.26 -13.42
N ASP A 20 5.03 -0.51 -14.29
CA ASP A 20 4.78 -0.92 -15.69
C ASP A 20 6.08 -1.19 -16.43
N THR A 21 7.09 -0.32 -16.24
CA THR A 21 8.43 -0.54 -16.80
C THR A 21 9.04 -1.84 -16.29
N LEU A 22 8.94 -2.12 -14.99
CA LEU A 22 9.47 -3.34 -14.39
C LEU A 22 8.75 -4.61 -14.87
N LEU A 23 7.43 -4.54 -15.07
CA LEU A 23 6.61 -5.63 -15.59
C LEU A 23 6.88 -5.92 -17.08
N GLY A 24 7.43 -4.96 -17.82
CA GLY A 24 7.79 -5.11 -19.22
C GLY A 24 9.12 -5.81 -19.48
N PHE A 25 9.94 -6.10 -18.46
CA PHE A 25 11.19 -6.85 -18.65
C PHE A 25 10.96 -8.34 -18.80
N ASP A 26 11.73 -8.96 -19.70
CA ASP A 26 11.72 -10.41 -19.89
C ASP A 26 12.56 -11.12 -18.83
N CYS A 27 11.90 -11.91 -17.98
CA CYS A 27 12.54 -12.74 -16.97
C CYS A 27 13.31 -13.92 -17.55
N GLU A 28 12.96 -14.40 -18.75
CA GLU A 28 13.62 -15.55 -19.37
C GLU A 28 15.04 -15.23 -19.83
N ALA A 29 15.33 -13.95 -20.06
CA ALA A 29 16.65 -13.44 -20.40
C ALA A 29 17.62 -13.36 -19.19
N LEU A 30 17.13 -13.59 -17.95
CA LEU A 30 17.91 -13.45 -16.72
C LEU A 30 18.41 -14.80 -16.19
N THR A 31 19.60 -14.77 -15.58
CA THR A 31 20.14 -15.91 -14.84
C THR A 31 19.45 -16.08 -13.49
N THR A 32 19.54 -17.29 -12.89
CA THR A 32 18.98 -17.56 -11.56
C THR A 32 19.45 -16.57 -10.47
N PRO A 33 20.73 -16.20 -10.36
CA PRO A 33 21.16 -15.19 -9.38
C PRO A 33 20.53 -13.81 -9.60
N GLU A 34 20.33 -13.39 -10.86
CA GLU A 34 19.69 -12.12 -11.19
C GLU A 34 18.20 -12.13 -10.82
N LEU A 35 17.50 -13.24 -11.08
CA LEU A 35 16.10 -13.43 -10.65
C LEU A 35 15.96 -13.37 -9.12
N LEU A 36 16.88 -13.99 -8.37
CA LEU A 36 16.87 -13.92 -6.90
C LEU A 36 17.15 -12.50 -6.40
N ALA A 37 18.11 -11.79 -7.03
CA ALA A 37 18.39 -10.40 -6.70
C ALA A 37 17.18 -9.48 -7.00
N TRP A 38 16.47 -9.75 -8.09
CA TRP A 38 15.22 -9.08 -8.45
C TRP A 38 14.16 -9.29 -7.37
N LEU A 39 13.91 -10.53 -6.94
CA LEU A 39 12.97 -10.83 -5.86
C LEU A 39 13.32 -10.10 -4.56
N GLY A 40 14.61 -9.99 -4.22
CA GLY A 40 15.08 -9.22 -3.08
C GLY A 40 14.72 -7.73 -3.17
N ARG A 41 14.79 -7.13 -4.37
CA ARG A 41 14.37 -5.75 -4.61
C ARG A 41 12.85 -5.58 -4.50
N VAL A 42 12.08 -6.50 -5.07
CA VAL A 42 10.61 -6.51 -4.94
C VAL A 42 10.20 -6.58 -3.47
N GLU A 43 10.83 -7.46 -2.69
CA GLU A 43 10.54 -7.60 -1.26
C GLU A 43 10.88 -6.32 -0.47
N LYS A 44 11.97 -5.63 -0.81
CA LYS A 44 12.31 -4.33 -0.21
C LYS A 44 11.21 -3.29 -0.47
N VAL A 45 10.59 -3.29 -1.64
CA VAL A 45 9.44 -2.41 -1.95
C VAL A 45 8.22 -2.84 -1.13
N ARG A 46 7.88 -4.15 -1.13
CA ARG A 46 6.74 -4.68 -0.36
C ARG A 46 6.79 -4.32 1.12
N ARG A 47 7.96 -4.36 1.75
CA ARG A 47 8.13 -3.98 3.17
C ARG A 47 7.94 -2.50 3.47
N ARG A 48 8.06 -1.63 2.47
CA ARG A 48 7.85 -0.18 2.62
C ARG A 48 6.38 0.21 2.46
N LEU A 49 5.59 -0.57 1.71
CA LEU A 49 4.18 -0.28 1.48
C LEU A 49 3.34 -0.18 2.77
N PRO A 50 3.48 -1.07 3.77
CA PRO A 50 2.76 -0.91 5.04
C PRO A 50 3.02 0.45 5.71
N ALA A 51 4.25 0.96 5.66
CA ALA A 51 4.57 2.26 6.25
C ALA A 51 3.84 3.43 5.58
N LEU A 52 3.58 3.33 4.26
CA LEU A 52 2.75 4.29 3.53
C LEU A 52 1.28 4.21 3.99
N GLU A 53 0.78 3.00 4.23
CA GLU A 53 -0.62 2.75 4.57
C GLU A 53 -0.97 3.10 6.03
N HIS A 54 -0.05 2.88 6.98
CA HIS A 54 -0.37 3.01 8.41
C HIS A 54 -0.90 4.41 8.79
N ALA A 55 -0.31 5.48 8.26
CA ALA A 55 -0.75 6.84 8.56
C ALA A 55 -2.17 7.11 8.01
N VAL A 56 -2.47 6.60 6.81
CA VAL A 56 -3.80 6.72 6.19
C VAL A 56 -4.85 5.94 6.98
N ILE A 57 -4.55 4.69 7.32
CA ILE A 57 -5.44 3.82 8.09
C ILE A 57 -5.69 4.39 9.48
N ASN A 58 -4.65 4.86 10.18
CA ASN A 58 -4.79 5.48 11.48
C ASN A 58 -5.61 6.78 11.37
N THR A 59 -5.39 7.60 10.35
CA THR A 59 -6.19 8.82 10.13
C THR A 59 -7.67 8.48 9.94
N LEU A 60 -7.99 7.48 9.10
CA LEU A 60 -9.36 6.99 8.92
C LEU A 60 -9.95 6.48 10.23
N ALA A 61 -9.18 5.73 11.03
CA ALA A 61 -9.64 5.20 12.32
C ALA A 61 -9.97 6.30 13.34
N HIS A 62 -9.31 7.46 13.25
CA HIS A 62 -9.53 8.58 14.18
C HIS A 62 -10.60 9.56 13.69
N GLN A 63 -10.71 9.78 12.38
CA GLN A 63 -11.52 10.85 11.80
C GLN A 63 -12.86 10.36 11.25
N ALA A 64 -12.90 9.14 10.70
CA ALA A 64 -14.09 8.65 10.02
C ALA A 64 -15.08 8.03 11.01
N THR A 65 -16.36 8.36 10.83
CA THR A 65 -17.47 7.77 11.58
C THR A 65 -17.94 6.45 10.96
N PRO A 66 -18.55 5.54 11.74
CA PRO A 66 -19.15 4.32 11.20
C PRO A 66 -20.17 4.60 10.08
N GLU A 67 -20.89 5.71 10.17
CA GLU A 67 -21.87 6.16 9.17
C GLU A 67 -21.19 6.54 7.84
N GLU A 68 -20.09 7.30 7.88
CA GLU A 68 -19.30 7.65 6.68
C GLU A 68 -18.66 6.41 6.04
N LEU A 69 -18.26 5.44 6.85
CA LEU A 69 -17.62 4.19 6.40
C LEU A 69 -18.63 3.13 5.94
N GLY A 70 -19.92 3.31 6.21
CA GLY A 70 -20.94 2.26 5.98
C GLY A 70 -20.72 1.01 6.83
N GLY A 71 -20.13 1.15 8.02
CA GLY A 71 -19.87 0.06 8.96
C GLY A 71 -18.46 0.08 9.57
N ARG A 72 -17.83 -1.10 9.65
CA ARG A 72 -16.49 -1.25 10.26
C ARG A 72 -15.40 -0.75 9.30
N LEU A 73 -14.36 -0.10 9.83
CA LEU A 73 -13.20 0.36 9.06
C LEU A 73 -12.58 -0.73 8.17
N SER A 74 -12.40 -1.95 8.70
CA SER A 74 -11.84 -3.05 7.90
C SER A 74 -12.75 -3.51 6.76
N HIS A 75 -14.06 -3.28 6.85
CA HIS A 75 -14.98 -3.52 5.75
C HIS A 75 -14.83 -2.46 4.67
N ALA A 76 -14.85 -1.17 5.06
CA ALA A 76 -14.65 -0.06 4.14
C ALA A 76 -13.31 -0.17 3.39
N ILE A 77 -12.21 -0.53 4.09
CA ILE A 77 -10.90 -0.77 3.45
C ILE A 77 -10.93 -1.96 2.50
N ALA A 78 -11.60 -3.06 2.86
CA ALA A 78 -11.69 -4.23 1.99
C ALA A 78 -12.38 -3.90 0.66
N GLU A 79 -13.49 -3.17 0.72
CA GLU A 79 -14.22 -2.73 -0.47
C GLU A 79 -13.42 -1.70 -1.28
N ALA A 80 -12.86 -0.67 -0.64
CA ALA A 80 -12.13 0.39 -1.34
C ALA A 80 -10.84 -0.10 -2.00
N ALA A 81 -10.11 -1.02 -1.37
CA ALA A 81 -8.84 -1.54 -1.87
C ALA A 81 -8.98 -2.86 -2.65
N LEU A 82 -10.21 -3.39 -2.80
CA LEU A 82 -10.50 -4.66 -3.47
C LEU A 82 -9.69 -5.85 -2.90
N ILE A 83 -9.61 -5.93 -1.57
CA ILE A 83 -8.88 -6.98 -0.85
C ILE A 83 -9.81 -7.80 0.05
N THR A 84 -9.33 -8.94 0.52
CA THR A 84 -10.09 -9.76 1.47
C THR A 84 -10.31 -9.02 2.79
N ARG A 85 -11.44 -9.29 3.45
CA ARG A 85 -11.72 -8.78 4.81
C ARG A 85 -10.65 -9.19 5.83
N THR A 86 -10.04 -10.37 5.65
CA THR A 86 -8.95 -10.87 6.50
C THR A 86 -7.70 -10.01 6.34
N ASP A 87 -7.32 -9.67 5.10
CA ASP A 87 -6.16 -8.81 4.84
C ASP A 87 -6.40 -7.38 5.30
N ALA A 88 -7.59 -6.81 5.05
CA ALA A 88 -7.95 -5.49 5.56
C ALA A 88 -7.88 -5.45 7.10
N SER A 89 -8.41 -6.48 7.78
CA SER A 89 -8.33 -6.57 9.24
C SER A 89 -6.89 -6.75 9.75
N ARG A 90 -6.01 -7.43 9.00
CA ARG A 90 -4.58 -7.52 9.32
C ARG A 90 -3.91 -6.16 9.23
N ARG A 91 -4.18 -5.39 8.16
CA ARG A 91 -3.62 -4.04 7.95
C ARG A 91 -4.07 -3.05 9.02
N VAL A 92 -5.35 -3.09 9.42
CA VAL A 92 -5.86 -2.26 10.54
C VAL A 92 -5.12 -2.57 11.85
N ARG A 93 -4.91 -3.84 12.18
CA ARG A 93 -4.15 -4.22 13.38
C ARG A 93 -2.69 -3.76 13.29
N ALA A 94 -2.03 -4.01 12.16
CA ALA A 94 -0.65 -3.60 11.95
C ALA A 94 -0.46 -2.07 12.07
N ALA A 95 -1.43 -1.29 11.57
CA ALA A 95 -1.42 0.17 11.71
C ALA A 95 -1.60 0.62 13.17
N ALA A 96 -2.48 -0.05 13.92
CA ALA A 96 -2.71 0.23 15.33
C ALA A 96 -1.48 -0.05 16.21
N ASP A 97 -0.76 -1.16 15.94
CA ASP A 97 0.43 -1.57 16.70
C ASP A 97 1.59 -0.55 16.60
N LEU A 98 1.62 0.28 15.57
CA LEU A 98 2.72 1.21 15.31
C LEU A 98 2.44 2.65 15.75
N GLY A 99 1.22 2.94 16.21
CA GLY A 99 0.78 4.26 16.71
C GLY A 99 0.88 5.40 15.68
N PRO A 100 0.37 6.61 16.02
CA PRO A 100 0.71 7.81 15.27
C PRO A 100 2.21 8.13 15.49
N ARG A 101 2.95 8.29 14.39
CA ARG A 101 4.35 8.75 14.39
C ARG A 101 4.44 10.17 13.86
#